data_AF-A0A453ENC9-F1
#
_entry.id   AF-A0A453ENC9-F1
#
_cell.length_a   1.000
_cell.length_b   1.000
_cell.length_c   1.000
_cell.angle_alpha   90.00
_cell.angle_beta   90.00
_cell.angle_gamma   90.00
#
_symmetry.space_group_name_H-M   'P 1'
#
loop_
_entity.id
_entity.type
_entity.pdbx_description
1 polymer ?
#
loop_
_entity_poly.entity_id
_entity_poly.type
_entity_poly.pdbx_seq_one_letter_code
_entity_poly.pdbx_strand_id
1 'polypeptide(L)'
;PARPAPDPHRFSLLIKLLAYDRPAPLLRCLRSLAAADYDGDRVALHVLLDHLPPNSSAPLLAASHEILTAVDAFPWPHGEKRIHYRAANVGLQAQWIEAWWPGSNDEFAFVVEDDLEVSPLYYRFLKRVVMRYYYDRENYSPYVFGASLQRPRFVAGKHGNKIQLDSETRLFLYQMVGTWGQLLFPKPWKEFRLWYDEQKAKGIKPILQGMKTTGWYRKMGERIWTPWFIKFVHSRGYFNIYTNFLKERALSISHRDAGVNYGRSVGPDSTLLDRNNLDFNIWQLQPLKKLKWYDFCFAEILPGRFVRKFSELGSVLKSVQLGNSVVLISLYSVEQRIVRNLICHLEKTGMRNYVFLGDNSEFLDDLAHRGHAVIDAIELLQGIKIRSYMNSDGFVKEVLAKAYVIQHCLNLGYNLWVLNGNMISLDSKLVEPSNQSVDIFTADPVDLIFIRSSQGSKKTWNEHIISRVADGVLPPKGDFIASLKHVSFVHILTRALENNGGGVRLGKLNEEIMTMELGPNMSNRSLSEGQSKMLFWSDSVASDSVQRQLGNVNLWLIDSDSSCSAVVCNQKQK
;
A
#
# COMPACT_ATOMS: atom_id res chain seq x y z
N PRO A 1 -5.77 22.28 14.65
CA PRO A 1 -5.67 23.61 14.00
C PRO A 1 -5.98 23.53 12.48
N ALA A 2 -6.91 24.35 11.99
CA ALA A 2 -7.19 24.43 10.56
C ALA A 2 -5.92 24.86 9.81
N ARG A 3 -5.50 24.10 8.79
CA ARG A 3 -4.37 24.51 7.94
C ARG A 3 -4.79 25.74 7.13
N PRO A 4 -3.98 26.81 7.07
CA PRO A 4 -4.27 27.97 6.23
C PRO A 4 -4.34 27.58 4.76
N ALA A 5 -5.01 28.44 3.96
CA ALA A 5 -5.18 28.24 2.51
C ALA A 5 -3.84 27.98 1.80
N PRO A 6 -3.85 27.28 0.65
CA PRO A 6 -2.64 27.07 -0.14
C PRO A 6 -2.08 28.43 -0.59
N ASP A 7 -0.85 28.74 -0.17
CA ASP A 7 -0.12 29.94 -0.58
C ASP A 7 1.12 29.47 -1.39
N PRO A 8 1.32 29.93 -2.64
CA PRO A 8 2.45 29.53 -3.46
C PRO A 8 3.81 30.01 -2.90
N HIS A 9 3.85 31.01 -2.03
CA HIS A 9 5.07 31.44 -1.34
C HIS A 9 5.40 30.61 -0.10
N ARG A 10 4.56 29.63 0.22
CA ARG A 10 4.65 28.84 1.45
C ARG A 10 5.71 27.76 1.43
N PHE A 11 6.24 27.40 0.26
CA PHE A 11 7.20 26.32 0.11
C PHE A 11 8.40 26.68 -0.74
N SER A 12 9.51 25.98 -0.51
CA SER A 12 10.70 26.03 -1.35
C SER A 12 10.86 24.70 -2.08
N LEU A 13 11.28 24.77 -3.34
CA LEU A 13 11.74 23.60 -4.10
C LEU A 13 13.25 23.77 -4.31
N LEU A 14 14.00 22.75 -3.95
CA LEU A 14 15.45 22.71 -4.06
C LEU A 14 15.85 21.67 -5.10
N ILE A 15 16.62 22.07 -6.11
CA ILE A 15 17.13 21.15 -7.13
C ILE A 15 18.41 20.52 -6.60
N LYS A 16 18.47 19.19 -6.60
CA LYS A 16 19.66 18.38 -6.28
C LYS A 16 20.14 17.69 -7.55
N LEU A 17 21.24 18.16 -8.11
CA LEU A 17 21.86 17.59 -9.29
C LEU A 17 23.03 16.69 -8.88
N LEU A 18 22.87 15.38 -9.07
CA LEU A 18 23.87 14.36 -8.77
C LEU A 18 24.78 14.16 -9.99
N ALA A 19 26.10 14.28 -9.80
CA ALA A 19 27.05 14.22 -10.90
C ALA A 19 28.39 13.60 -10.48
N TYR A 20 29.15 13.13 -11.48
CA TYR A 20 30.49 12.59 -11.31
C TYR A 20 31.44 13.06 -12.41
N ASP A 21 31.69 12.26 -13.45
CA ASP A 21 32.80 12.46 -14.39
C ASP A 21 32.36 12.66 -15.85
N ARG A 22 31.11 13.08 -16.10
CA ARG A 22 30.53 13.19 -17.44
C ARG A 22 30.19 14.64 -17.81
N PRO A 23 31.13 15.42 -18.40
CA PRO A 23 30.95 16.85 -18.63
C PRO A 23 29.82 17.16 -19.62
N ALA A 24 29.75 16.45 -20.75
CA ALA A 24 28.76 16.75 -21.78
C ALA A 24 27.32 16.42 -21.33
N PRO A 25 27.03 15.24 -20.73
CA PRO A 25 25.74 14.98 -20.10
C PRO A 25 25.38 16.01 -19.03
N LEU A 26 26.30 16.31 -18.12
CA LEU A 26 26.08 17.27 -17.04
C LEU A 26 25.69 18.66 -17.58
N LEU A 27 26.41 19.17 -18.58
CA LEU A 27 26.09 20.46 -19.20
C LEU A 27 24.75 20.45 -19.93
N ARG A 28 24.38 19.33 -20.57
CA ARG A 28 23.04 19.17 -21.17
C ARG A 28 21.95 19.24 -20.10
N CYS A 29 22.14 18.52 -18.98
CA CYS A 29 21.22 18.56 -17.84
C CYS A 29 21.07 19.98 -17.28
N LEU A 30 22.19 20.65 -16.97
CA LEU A 30 22.22 22.03 -16.46
C LEU A 30 21.51 23.02 -17.41
N ARG A 31 21.76 22.92 -18.72
CA ARG A 31 21.07 23.76 -19.72
C ARG A 31 19.57 23.53 -19.72
N SER A 32 19.12 22.28 -19.64
CA SER A 32 17.69 21.95 -19.58
C SER A 32 17.01 22.48 -18.31
N LEU A 33 17.70 22.38 -17.15
CA LEU A 33 17.24 22.96 -15.90
C LEU A 33 17.14 24.49 -15.98
N ALA A 34 18.13 25.16 -16.56
CA ALA A 34 18.15 26.61 -16.68
C ALA A 34 17.11 27.15 -17.69
N ALA A 35 16.75 26.35 -18.70
CA ALA A 35 15.77 26.74 -19.72
C ALA A 35 14.29 26.63 -19.26
N ALA A 36 14.03 26.09 -18.08
CA ALA A 36 12.67 25.86 -17.60
C ALA A 36 11.93 27.12 -17.15
N ASP A 37 10.61 27.04 -17.16
CA ASP A 37 9.71 28.07 -16.64
C ASP A 37 9.60 27.98 -15.11
N TYR A 38 10.25 28.90 -14.40
CA TYR A 38 10.17 29.00 -12.95
C TYR A 38 9.05 29.91 -12.46
N ASP A 39 8.20 30.44 -13.34
CA ASP A 39 7.04 31.27 -12.94
C ASP A 39 7.46 32.52 -12.11
N GLY A 40 8.69 33.00 -12.32
CA GLY A 40 9.32 34.09 -11.56
C GLY A 40 9.85 33.71 -10.17
N ASP A 41 9.69 32.47 -9.74
CA ASP A 41 10.12 32.00 -8.42
C ASP A 41 11.64 31.87 -8.34
N ARG A 42 12.19 32.11 -7.14
CA ARG A 42 13.60 31.81 -6.86
C ARG A 42 13.77 30.36 -6.40
N VAL A 43 14.58 29.59 -7.11
CA VAL A 43 14.84 28.16 -6.88
C VAL A 43 16.34 27.93 -6.74
N ALA A 44 16.74 27.32 -5.62
CA ALA A 44 18.14 26.98 -5.40
C ALA A 44 18.54 25.73 -6.21
N LEU A 45 19.75 25.76 -6.76
CA LEU A 45 20.39 24.64 -7.43
C LEU A 45 21.61 24.20 -6.63
N HIS A 46 21.61 22.96 -6.15
CA HIS A 46 22.76 22.35 -5.50
C HIS A 46 23.31 21.25 -6.43
N VAL A 47 24.54 21.43 -6.88
CA VAL A 47 25.27 20.43 -7.67
C VAL A 47 26.14 19.61 -6.73
N LEU A 48 25.85 18.32 -6.60
CA LEU A 48 26.58 17.37 -5.78
C LEU A 48 27.53 16.59 -6.69
N LEU A 49 28.80 16.98 -6.66
CA LEU A 49 29.82 16.47 -7.56
C LEU A 49 30.79 15.58 -6.79
N ASP A 50 30.83 14.31 -7.15
CA ASP A 50 31.80 13.36 -6.61
C ASP A 50 33.19 13.59 -7.21
N HIS A 51 34.22 13.46 -6.39
CA HIS A 51 35.60 13.48 -6.87
C HIS A 51 36.06 12.09 -7.33
N LEU A 52 37.09 12.08 -8.17
CA LEU A 52 37.71 10.85 -8.63
C LEU A 52 38.33 10.05 -7.46
N PRO A 53 38.45 8.71 -7.57
CA PRO A 53 39.18 7.90 -6.60
C PRO A 53 40.64 8.32 -6.43
N PRO A 54 41.25 8.06 -5.27
CA PRO A 54 42.69 8.24 -5.07
C PRO A 54 43.50 7.49 -6.15
N ASN A 55 44.61 8.07 -6.59
CA ASN A 55 45.51 7.54 -7.64
C ASN A 55 44.92 7.55 -9.07
N SER A 56 43.90 8.37 -9.34
CA SER A 56 43.44 8.61 -10.71
C SER A 56 44.54 9.26 -11.57
N SER A 57 44.57 8.91 -12.86
CA SER A 57 45.59 9.42 -13.77
C SER A 57 45.48 10.94 -13.98
N ALA A 58 46.59 11.60 -14.30
CA ALA A 58 46.61 13.05 -14.54
C ALA A 58 45.60 13.52 -15.61
N PRO A 59 45.37 12.81 -16.73
CA PRO A 59 44.31 13.18 -17.68
C PRO A 59 42.90 13.13 -17.09
N LEU A 60 42.59 12.15 -16.25
CA LEU A 60 41.29 12.07 -15.57
C LEU A 60 41.13 13.23 -14.58
N LEU A 61 42.18 13.55 -13.83
CA LEU A 61 42.18 14.70 -12.91
C LEU A 61 41.94 16.02 -13.65
N ALA A 62 42.59 16.23 -14.81
CA ALA A 62 42.35 17.39 -15.65
C ALA A 62 40.89 17.48 -16.10
N ALA A 63 40.31 16.36 -16.58
CA ALA A 63 38.89 16.32 -16.96
C ALA A 63 37.95 16.63 -15.77
N SER A 64 38.28 16.17 -14.56
CA SER A 64 37.51 16.51 -13.35
C SER A 64 37.56 18.01 -13.02
N HIS A 65 38.73 18.64 -13.18
CA HIS A 65 38.86 20.09 -13.01
C HIS A 65 38.13 20.89 -14.10
N GLU A 66 38.08 20.39 -15.33
CA GLU A 66 37.28 21.00 -16.40
C GLU A 66 35.78 20.96 -16.08
N ILE A 67 35.29 19.84 -15.53
CA ILE A 67 33.90 19.73 -15.05
C ILE A 67 33.62 20.77 -13.98
N LEU A 68 34.48 20.86 -12.96
CA LEU A 68 34.35 21.85 -11.89
C LEU A 68 34.32 23.28 -12.43
N THR A 69 35.26 23.62 -13.31
CA THR A 69 35.35 24.94 -13.93
C THR A 69 34.08 25.26 -14.72
N ALA A 70 33.57 24.29 -15.49
CA ALA A 70 32.36 24.46 -16.27
C ALA A 70 31.11 24.64 -15.39
N VAL A 71 30.98 23.86 -14.30
CA VAL A 71 29.87 23.97 -13.35
C VAL A 71 29.94 25.28 -12.57
N ASP A 72 31.12 25.72 -12.16
CA ASP A 72 31.35 26.97 -11.44
C ASP A 72 31.05 28.20 -12.30
N ALA A 73 31.45 28.18 -13.57
CA ALA A 73 31.13 29.24 -14.52
C ALA A 73 29.67 29.22 -15.01
N PHE A 74 28.92 28.12 -14.85
CA PHE A 74 27.58 27.99 -15.39
C PHE A 74 26.60 29.01 -14.75
N PRO A 75 25.92 29.88 -15.53
CA PRO A 75 25.00 30.87 -14.97
C PRO A 75 23.70 30.21 -14.49
N TRP A 76 23.29 30.50 -13.26
CA TRP A 76 22.00 30.09 -12.71
C TRP A 76 21.12 31.33 -12.46
N PRO A 77 20.22 31.68 -13.39
CA PRO A 77 19.44 32.92 -13.29
C PRO A 77 18.29 32.83 -12.29
N HIS A 78 17.93 31.62 -11.85
CA HIS A 78 16.70 31.37 -11.09
C HIS A 78 16.90 31.37 -9.58
N GLY A 79 18.11 31.59 -9.04
CA GLY A 79 18.29 31.52 -7.59
C GLY A 79 19.74 31.43 -7.15
N GLU A 80 19.96 30.79 -6.01
CA GLU A 80 21.29 30.47 -5.53
C GLU A 80 21.81 29.20 -6.22
N LYS A 81 23.09 29.18 -6.61
CA LYS A 81 23.80 27.98 -7.05
C LYS A 81 24.86 27.61 -6.01
N ARG A 82 24.83 26.39 -5.50
CA ARG A 82 25.85 25.83 -4.60
C ARG A 82 26.49 24.60 -5.23
N ILE A 83 27.80 24.49 -5.10
CA ILE A 83 28.56 23.32 -5.53
C ILE A 83 29.04 22.59 -4.28
N HIS A 84 28.58 21.36 -4.12
CA HIS A 84 29.04 20.43 -3.09
C HIS A 84 30.02 19.47 -3.74
N TYR A 85 31.29 19.84 -3.72
CA TYR A 85 32.36 19.00 -4.23
C TYR A 85 32.88 18.07 -3.13
N ARG A 86 32.75 16.75 -3.33
CA ARG A 86 33.18 15.76 -2.33
C ARG A 86 34.67 15.46 -2.45
N ALA A 87 35.27 14.97 -1.36
CA ALA A 87 36.67 14.54 -1.37
C ALA A 87 36.91 13.19 -2.08
N ALA A 88 35.85 12.42 -2.34
CA ALA A 88 35.93 11.10 -2.97
C ALA A 88 34.64 10.75 -3.72
N ASN A 89 34.69 9.68 -4.51
CA ASN A 89 33.51 9.06 -5.11
C ASN A 89 32.79 8.22 -4.05
N VAL A 90 31.62 8.68 -3.62
CA VAL A 90 30.81 7.98 -2.60
C VAL A 90 29.86 6.97 -3.23
N GLY A 91 29.70 7.03 -4.55
CA GLY A 91 28.87 6.12 -5.33
C GLY A 91 27.38 6.43 -5.28
N LEU A 92 26.64 5.84 -6.22
CA LEU A 92 25.22 6.16 -6.48
C LEU A 92 24.32 6.08 -5.24
N GLN A 93 24.50 5.06 -4.40
CA GLN A 93 23.69 4.90 -3.19
C GLN A 93 23.94 6.05 -2.21
N ALA A 94 25.18 6.34 -1.86
CA ALA A 94 25.48 7.43 -0.92
C ALA A 94 25.11 8.80 -1.50
N GLN A 95 25.32 9.04 -2.80
CA GLN A 95 24.91 10.29 -3.45
C GLN A 95 23.42 10.59 -3.26
N TRP A 96 22.55 9.60 -3.44
CA TRP A 96 21.10 9.75 -3.22
C TRP A 96 20.75 9.89 -1.74
N ILE A 97 21.29 9.03 -0.90
CA ILE A 97 21.01 8.97 0.55
C ILE A 97 21.44 10.27 1.26
N GLU A 98 22.54 10.89 0.81
CA GLU A 98 23.10 12.12 1.38
C GLU A 98 22.64 13.40 0.64
N ALA A 99 21.88 13.28 -0.46
CA ALA A 99 21.53 14.41 -1.31
C ALA A 99 20.79 15.52 -0.56
N TRP A 100 19.96 15.13 0.41
CA TRP A 100 19.03 16.04 1.05
C TRP A 100 18.56 15.55 2.43
N TRP A 101 18.50 16.50 3.36
CA TRP A 101 17.74 16.41 4.59
C TRP A 101 16.81 17.63 4.65
N PRO A 102 15.49 17.46 4.79
CA PRO A 102 14.57 18.59 4.75
C PRO A 102 14.76 19.51 5.96
N GLY A 103 14.96 20.81 5.69
CA GLY A 103 15.02 21.84 6.73
C GLY A 103 13.65 22.11 7.39
N SER A 104 12.56 21.87 6.67
CA SER A 104 11.18 22.05 7.16
C SER A 104 10.21 21.08 6.46
N ASN A 105 8.93 21.12 6.85
CA ASN A 105 7.86 20.39 6.13
C ASN A 105 7.41 21.10 4.85
N ASP A 106 7.96 22.27 4.55
CA ASP A 106 7.63 23.10 3.41
C ASP A 106 8.86 23.26 2.48
N GLU A 107 9.92 22.49 2.70
CA GLU A 107 11.04 22.35 1.78
C GLU A 107 10.91 21.03 1.03
N PHE A 108 10.95 21.07 -0.30
CA PHE A 108 10.87 19.91 -1.19
C PHE A 108 12.17 19.78 -1.98
N ALA A 109 12.58 18.56 -2.31
CA ALA A 109 13.74 18.34 -3.18
C ALA A 109 13.33 17.71 -4.51
N PHE A 110 13.76 18.32 -5.61
CA PHE A 110 13.71 17.70 -6.92
C PHE A 110 15.10 17.17 -7.27
N VAL A 111 15.23 15.85 -7.36
CA VAL A 111 16.51 15.18 -7.59
C VAL A 111 16.62 14.75 -9.04
N VAL A 112 17.76 15.08 -9.65
CA VAL A 112 18.12 14.78 -11.04
C VAL A 112 19.56 14.27 -11.12
N GLU A 113 19.83 13.37 -12.04
CA GLU A 113 21.16 12.86 -12.37
C GLU A 113 21.71 13.59 -13.62
N ASP A 114 23.03 13.58 -13.77
CA ASP A 114 23.76 14.22 -14.88
C ASP A 114 23.34 13.75 -16.28
N ASP A 115 22.81 12.53 -16.43
CA ASP A 115 22.37 11.98 -17.71
C ASP A 115 20.93 12.39 -18.11
N LEU A 116 20.26 13.17 -17.27
CA LEU A 116 18.87 13.58 -17.50
C LEU A 116 18.73 14.84 -18.35
N GLU A 117 17.58 14.96 -19.01
CA GLU A 117 17.10 16.20 -19.62
C GLU A 117 15.65 16.43 -19.18
N VAL A 118 15.35 17.64 -18.70
CA VAL A 118 14.01 17.99 -18.21
C VAL A 118 13.28 18.97 -19.13
N SER A 119 11.97 18.84 -19.17
CA SER A 119 11.09 19.68 -19.99
C SER A 119 11.11 21.12 -19.50
N PRO A 120 11.02 22.13 -20.37
CA PRO A 120 10.84 23.51 -19.94
C PRO A 120 9.58 23.76 -19.09
N LEU A 121 8.65 22.79 -19.02
CA LEU A 121 7.40 22.85 -18.27
C LEU A 121 7.50 22.21 -16.87
N TYR A 122 8.62 21.56 -16.54
CA TYR A 122 8.72 20.65 -15.40
C TYR A 122 8.44 21.33 -14.05
N TYR A 123 9.04 22.51 -13.82
CA TYR A 123 8.94 23.20 -12.54
C TYR A 123 7.50 23.66 -12.28
N ARG A 124 6.90 24.35 -13.24
CA ARG A 124 5.51 24.81 -13.14
C ARG A 124 4.53 23.65 -12.93
N PHE A 125 4.80 22.49 -13.52
CA PHE A 125 4.03 21.28 -13.25
C PHE A 125 4.21 20.80 -11.81
N LEU A 126 5.44 20.66 -11.31
CA LEU A 126 5.72 20.25 -9.93
C LEU A 126 5.13 21.22 -8.90
N LYS A 127 5.24 22.53 -9.14
CA LYS A 127 4.62 23.57 -8.30
C LYS A 127 3.10 23.33 -8.17
N ARG A 128 2.42 23.05 -9.27
CA ARG A 128 0.98 22.73 -9.25
C ARG A 128 0.68 21.41 -8.53
N VAL A 129 1.50 20.38 -8.71
CA VAL A 129 1.37 19.10 -8.00
C VAL A 129 1.48 19.29 -6.49
N VAL A 130 2.47 20.04 -6.01
CA VAL A 130 2.64 20.36 -4.59
C VAL A 130 1.44 21.14 -4.05
N MET A 131 1.02 22.20 -4.75
CA MET A 131 -0.13 23.00 -4.33
C MET A 131 -1.41 22.17 -4.27
N ARG A 132 -1.64 21.29 -5.26
CA ARG A 132 -2.87 20.50 -5.38
C ARG A 132 -2.91 19.26 -4.50
N TYR A 133 -1.80 18.58 -4.25
CA TYR A 133 -1.81 17.28 -3.56
C TYR A 133 -1.10 17.29 -2.21
N TYR A 134 -0.40 18.37 -1.85
CA TYR A 134 0.22 18.54 -0.54
C TYR A 134 -0.47 19.60 0.33
N TYR A 135 -0.80 20.76 -0.26
CA TYR A 135 -1.37 21.89 0.51
C TYR A 135 -2.89 21.96 0.49
N ASP A 136 -3.54 21.56 -0.61
CA ASP A 136 -5.00 21.49 -0.69
C ASP A 136 -5.54 20.35 0.20
N ARG A 137 -6.30 20.70 1.22
CA ARG A 137 -6.83 19.78 2.23
C ARG A 137 -7.72 18.68 1.64
N GLU A 138 -8.51 18.98 0.60
CA GLU A 138 -9.43 17.99 0.00
C GLU A 138 -8.68 16.95 -0.84
N ASN A 139 -7.46 17.27 -1.23
CA ASN A 139 -6.64 16.48 -2.13
C ASN A 139 -5.33 16.02 -1.50
N TYR A 140 -5.13 16.32 -0.21
CA TYR A 140 -4.00 15.87 0.58
C TYR A 140 -4.19 14.41 0.98
N SER A 141 -3.14 13.61 0.77
CA SER A 141 -2.99 12.31 1.40
C SER A 141 -1.61 12.22 2.05
N PRO A 142 -1.52 11.81 3.33
CA PRO A 142 -0.24 11.61 3.98
C PRO A 142 0.54 10.44 3.39
N TYR A 143 -0.09 9.60 2.56
CA TYR A 143 0.49 8.40 1.94
C TYR A 143 1.09 8.67 0.56
N VAL A 144 1.30 9.93 0.19
CA VAL A 144 2.01 10.31 -1.04
C VAL A 144 3.42 10.75 -0.70
N PHE A 145 4.43 10.10 -1.30
CA PHE A 145 5.84 10.38 -1.02
C PHE A 145 6.48 11.38 -1.98
N GLY A 146 5.81 11.71 -3.09
CA GLY A 146 6.38 12.56 -4.11
C GLY A 146 5.68 12.50 -5.45
N ALA A 147 6.39 12.97 -6.47
CA ALA A 147 6.00 12.84 -7.87
C ALA A 147 7.21 12.52 -8.74
N SER A 148 7.02 11.66 -9.74
CA SER A 148 8.04 11.37 -10.74
C SER A 148 7.65 11.97 -12.10
N LEU A 149 8.66 12.54 -12.75
CA LEU A 149 8.54 13.15 -14.08
C LEU A 149 8.92 12.20 -15.22
N GLN A 150 9.49 11.04 -14.89
CA GLN A 150 9.72 9.98 -15.85
C GLN A 150 8.40 9.26 -16.17
N ARG A 151 8.35 8.60 -17.32
CA ARG A 151 7.29 7.62 -17.60
C ARG A 151 7.60 6.26 -16.95
N PRO A 152 6.64 5.57 -16.31
CA PRO A 152 6.84 4.20 -15.89
C PRO A 152 6.53 3.27 -17.07
N ARG A 153 7.52 2.49 -17.52
CA ARG A 153 7.39 1.64 -18.72
C ARG A 153 6.92 0.22 -18.43
N PHE A 154 7.36 -0.36 -17.32
CA PHE A 154 7.12 -1.77 -17.00
C PHE A 154 6.62 -1.94 -15.58
N VAL A 155 5.79 -2.96 -15.37
CA VAL A 155 5.39 -3.41 -14.05
C VAL A 155 6.63 -3.95 -13.31
N ALA A 156 6.79 -3.53 -12.05
CA ALA A 156 7.98 -3.78 -11.25
C ALA A 156 8.03 -5.18 -10.64
N GLY A 157 6.85 -5.76 -10.40
CA GLY A 157 6.71 -7.17 -10.04
C GLY A 157 7.41 -8.12 -11.00
N LYS A 158 7.81 -9.28 -10.48
CA LYS A 158 8.41 -10.37 -11.24
C LYS A 158 7.42 -10.80 -12.33
N HIS A 159 7.92 -11.01 -13.54
CA HIS A 159 7.11 -11.25 -14.75
C HIS A 159 6.22 -10.07 -15.20
N GLY A 160 6.44 -8.87 -14.64
CA GLY A 160 5.71 -7.67 -15.03
C GLY A 160 5.92 -7.27 -16.50
N ASN A 161 4.81 -7.02 -17.19
CA ASN A 161 4.74 -6.61 -18.60
C ASN A 161 4.84 -5.09 -18.77
N LYS A 162 4.74 -4.61 -20.02
CA LYS A 162 4.58 -3.18 -20.31
C LYS A 162 3.32 -2.66 -19.61
N ILE A 163 3.43 -1.51 -18.96
CA ILE A 163 2.28 -0.84 -18.33
C ILE A 163 1.27 -0.46 -19.41
N GLN A 164 0.00 -0.72 -19.15
CA GLN A 164 -1.12 -0.34 -20.00
C GLN A 164 -2.05 0.58 -19.22
N LEU A 165 -2.25 1.78 -19.74
CA LEU A 165 -3.17 2.78 -19.23
C LEU A 165 -4.05 3.23 -20.39
N ASP A 166 -5.30 3.57 -20.09
CA ASP A 166 -6.16 4.23 -21.06
C ASP A 166 -5.62 5.63 -21.42
N SER A 167 -6.01 6.13 -22.59
CA SER A 167 -5.56 7.42 -23.11
C SER A 167 -6.09 8.62 -22.32
N GLU A 168 -7.08 8.43 -21.45
CA GLU A 168 -7.71 9.49 -20.65
C GLU A 168 -7.00 9.68 -19.30
N THR A 169 -6.40 8.62 -18.76
CA THR A 169 -5.62 8.64 -17.52
C THR A 169 -4.32 9.39 -17.76
N ARG A 170 -4.25 10.65 -17.34
CA ARG A 170 -3.07 11.52 -17.48
C ARG A 170 -2.20 11.56 -16.23
N LEU A 171 -2.82 11.48 -15.05
CA LEU A 171 -2.17 11.39 -13.76
C LEU A 171 -2.70 10.17 -13.02
N PHE A 172 -1.83 9.49 -12.29
CA PHE A 172 -2.18 8.34 -11.45
C PHE A 172 -1.17 8.19 -10.33
N LEU A 173 -1.49 7.34 -9.36
CA LEU A 173 -0.61 6.98 -8.26
C LEU A 173 -0.07 5.56 -8.44
N TYR A 174 1.20 5.37 -8.14
CA TYR A 174 1.87 4.07 -8.23
C TYR A 174 2.90 3.92 -7.11
N GLN A 175 3.03 2.74 -6.52
CA GLN A 175 3.97 2.49 -5.41
C GLN A 175 5.46 2.54 -5.81
N MET A 176 5.78 2.67 -7.11
CA MET A 176 7.17 2.74 -7.54
C MET A 176 7.78 4.13 -7.40
N VAL A 177 9.05 4.18 -7.01
CA VAL A 177 9.87 5.39 -7.11
C VAL A 177 10.38 5.58 -8.54
N GLY A 178 10.41 6.83 -8.99
CA GLY A 178 11.11 7.18 -10.22
C GLY A 178 12.53 7.60 -9.91
N THR A 179 13.49 7.17 -10.71
CA THR A 179 14.90 7.52 -10.54
C THR A 179 15.35 8.61 -11.51
N TRP A 180 14.52 8.98 -12.49
CA TRP A 180 14.81 9.98 -13.52
C TRP A 180 13.92 11.21 -13.36
N GLY A 181 14.24 12.07 -12.38
CA GLY A 181 13.48 13.29 -12.08
C GLY A 181 12.38 13.02 -11.04
N GLN A 182 12.79 12.91 -9.78
CA GLN A 182 11.90 12.63 -8.65
C GLN A 182 11.80 13.86 -7.74
N LEU A 183 10.57 14.33 -7.53
CA LEU A 183 10.24 15.24 -6.45
C LEU A 183 10.00 14.44 -5.17
N LEU A 184 10.74 14.74 -4.11
CA LEU A 184 10.63 14.10 -2.80
C LEU A 184 9.85 15.02 -1.85
N PHE A 185 8.86 14.45 -1.16
CA PHE A 185 8.17 15.15 -0.09
C PHE A 185 8.96 15.03 1.22
N PRO A 186 8.97 16.07 2.06
CA PRO A 186 9.89 16.16 3.20
C PRO A 186 9.65 15.07 4.25
N LYS A 187 8.41 14.86 4.69
CA LYS A 187 8.11 13.89 5.75
C LYS A 187 8.45 12.45 5.34
N PRO A 188 7.98 11.94 4.18
CA PRO A 188 8.26 10.56 3.79
C PRO A 188 9.74 10.30 3.51
N TRP A 189 10.48 11.29 2.98
CA TRP A 189 11.93 11.16 2.81
C TRP A 189 12.67 11.11 4.14
N LYS A 190 12.33 11.98 5.09
CA LYS A 190 12.92 11.97 6.44
C LYS A 190 12.66 10.64 7.15
N GLU A 191 11.43 10.14 7.05
CA GLU A 191 11.05 8.84 7.59
C GLU A 191 11.85 7.69 6.94
N PHE A 192 12.00 7.71 5.61
CA PHE A 192 12.83 6.75 4.90
C PHE A 192 14.27 6.74 5.40
N ARG A 193 14.88 7.92 5.62
CA ARG A 193 16.28 8.01 6.07
C ARG A 193 16.46 7.37 7.45
N LEU A 194 15.55 7.65 8.39
CA LEU A 194 15.56 7.04 9.72
C LEU A 194 15.33 5.52 9.63
N TRP A 195 14.33 5.08 8.87
CA TRP A 195 14.07 3.66 8.65
C TRP A 195 15.28 2.95 8.03
N TYR A 196 15.92 3.55 7.02
CA TYR A 196 17.10 3.00 6.36
C TYR A 196 18.25 2.79 7.35
N ASP A 197 18.55 3.78 8.20
CA ASP A 197 19.61 3.69 9.20
C ASP A 197 19.32 2.59 10.23
N GLU A 198 18.06 2.48 10.71
CA GLU A 198 17.64 1.41 11.63
C GLU A 198 17.76 0.01 11.02
N GLN A 199 17.30 -0.18 9.78
CA GLN A 199 17.37 -1.48 9.11
C GLN A 199 18.83 -1.88 8.83
N LYS A 200 19.66 -0.92 8.45
CA LYS A 200 21.11 -1.11 8.26
C LYS A 200 21.80 -1.55 9.54
N ALA A 201 21.51 -0.88 10.67
CA ALA A 201 22.07 -1.23 11.97
C ALA A 201 21.70 -2.66 12.40
N LYS A 202 20.50 -3.13 12.02
CA LYS A 202 20.02 -4.51 12.27
C LYS A 202 20.60 -5.55 11.29
N GLY A 203 21.41 -5.14 10.32
CA GLY A 203 21.94 -6.03 9.27
C GLY A 203 20.89 -6.52 8.28
N ILE A 204 19.69 -5.94 8.29
CA ILE A 204 18.58 -6.33 7.41
C ILE A 204 18.90 -5.89 5.98
N LYS A 205 18.47 -6.67 5.00
CA LYS A 205 18.67 -6.40 3.57
C LYS A 205 17.32 -6.04 2.93
N PRO A 206 17.28 -5.19 1.90
CA PRO A 206 16.05 -4.71 1.27
C PRO A 206 15.48 -5.74 0.29
N ILE A 207 15.35 -6.99 0.75
CA ILE A 207 14.84 -8.10 -0.04
C ILE A 207 13.31 -8.04 0.01
N LEU A 208 12.70 -7.99 -1.16
CA LEU A 208 11.25 -8.10 -1.34
C LEU A 208 11.00 -9.14 -2.42
N GLN A 209 10.61 -10.36 -2.01
CA GLN A 209 10.44 -11.46 -2.96
C GLN A 209 9.37 -11.11 -3.99
N GLY A 210 9.49 -11.63 -5.20
CA GLY A 210 8.57 -11.30 -6.27
C GLY A 210 8.78 -9.92 -6.91
N MET A 211 9.82 -9.16 -6.55
CA MET A 211 10.20 -7.91 -7.23
C MET A 211 11.44 -8.07 -8.12
N LYS A 212 11.49 -7.38 -9.26
CA LYS A 212 12.70 -7.34 -10.13
C LYS A 212 13.90 -6.69 -9.42
N THR A 213 13.64 -5.72 -8.55
CA THR A 213 14.64 -4.97 -7.78
C THR A 213 15.41 -5.84 -6.80
N THR A 214 14.83 -6.94 -6.32
CA THR A 214 15.55 -7.95 -5.53
C THR A 214 16.65 -8.62 -6.35
N GLY A 215 16.42 -8.89 -7.64
CA GLY A 215 17.46 -9.38 -8.54
C GLY A 215 18.58 -8.35 -8.76
N TRP A 216 18.21 -7.07 -8.89
CA TRP A 216 19.18 -5.97 -9.00
C TRP A 216 20.05 -5.86 -7.74
N TYR A 217 19.45 -5.93 -6.56
CA TYR A 217 20.18 -5.88 -5.29
C TYR A 217 21.12 -7.08 -5.13
N ARG A 218 20.69 -8.29 -5.50
CA ARG A 218 21.57 -9.47 -5.47
C ARG A 218 22.80 -9.31 -6.37
N LYS A 219 22.66 -8.60 -7.50
CA LYS A 219 23.78 -8.35 -8.44
C LYS A 219 24.66 -7.18 -8.04
N MET A 220 24.08 -6.07 -7.59
CA MET A 220 24.78 -4.80 -7.38
C MET A 220 25.07 -4.50 -5.90
N GLY A 221 24.41 -5.19 -4.98
CA GLY A 221 24.57 -5.00 -3.54
C GLY A 221 24.32 -3.55 -3.12
N GLU A 222 25.20 -3.05 -2.25
CA GLU A 222 25.15 -1.70 -1.67
C GLU A 222 25.63 -0.59 -2.61
N ARG A 223 25.52 -0.81 -3.92
CA ARG A 223 25.74 0.23 -4.93
C ARG A 223 24.46 0.94 -5.32
N ILE A 224 23.29 0.40 -4.96
CA ILE A 224 21.97 0.91 -5.37
C ILE A 224 21.06 1.15 -4.17
N TRP A 225 20.44 2.32 -4.13
CA TRP A 225 19.50 2.70 -3.07
C TRP A 225 18.05 2.29 -3.37
N THR A 226 17.69 2.12 -4.65
CA THR A 226 16.30 1.91 -5.08
C THR A 226 15.60 0.73 -4.40
N PRO A 227 16.24 -0.45 -4.19
CA PRO A 227 15.61 -1.55 -3.47
C PRO A 227 15.26 -1.19 -2.02
N TRP A 228 16.11 -0.41 -1.34
CA TRP A 228 15.85 0.08 0.02
C TRP A 228 14.61 0.95 0.08
N PHE A 229 14.50 1.91 -0.83
CA PHE A 229 13.35 2.80 -0.87
C PHE A 229 12.06 2.06 -1.25
N ILE A 230 12.12 1.09 -2.17
CA ILE A 230 10.96 0.26 -2.52
C ILE A 230 10.50 -0.58 -1.32
N LYS A 231 11.42 -1.18 -0.55
CA LYS A 231 11.06 -1.94 0.65
C LYS A 231 10.41 -1.04 1.71
N PHE A 232 10.92 0.18 1.89
CA PHE A 232 10.29 1.19 2.75
C PHE A 232 8.88 1.58 2.28
N VAL A 233 8.71 1.86 0.98
CA VAL A 233 7.41 2.20 0.41
C VAL A 233 6.41 1.05 0.61
N HIS A 234 6.85 -0.18 0.43
CA HIS A 234 6.05 -1.38 0.70
C HIS A 234 5.64 -1.47 2.19
N SER A 235 6.57 -1.25 3.12
CA SER A 235 6.26 -1.35 4.55
C SER A 235 5.30 -0.27 5.03
N ARG A 236 5.39 0.94 4.47
CA ARG A 236 4.53 2.08 4.85
C ARG A 236 3.28 2.28 3.99
N GLY A 237 3.16 1.59 2.85
CA GLY A 237 2.03 1.72 1.94
C GLY A 237 2.00 3.08 1.22
N TYR A 238 3.18 3.60 0.87
CA TYR A 238 3.32 4.91 0.21
C TYR A 238 3.07 4.83 -1.31
N PHE A 239 2.69 5.96 -1.93
CA PHE A 239 2.46 6.11 -3.36
C PHE A 239 3.17 7.33 -3.96
N ASN A 240 3.53 7.23 -5.24
CA ASN A 240 4.13 8.28 -6.03
C ASN A 240 3.13 8.78 -7.07
N ILE A 241 3.13 10.07 -7.36
CA ILE A 241 2.38 10.61 -8.49
C ILE A 241 3.18 10.38 -9.78
N TYR A 242 2.52 9.88 -10.81
CA TYR A 242 3.08 9.72 -12.15
C TYR A 242 2.21 10.39 -13.21
N THR A 243 2.86 10.75 -14.31
CA THR A 243 2.22 11.20 -15.54
C THR A 243 2.14 10.08 -16.57
N ASN A 244 1.08 10.10 -17.37
CA ASN A 244 0.92 9.30 -18.58
C ASN A 244 0.61 10.24 -19.74
N PHE A 245 1.62 10.54 -20.54
CA PHE A 245 1.47 11.33 -21.76
C PHE A 245 1.53 10.41 -22.98
N LEU A 246 0.65 10.67 -23.94
CA LEU A 246 0.61 9.90 -25.19
C LEU A 246 1.96 9.98 -25.92
N LYS A 247 2.22 9.00 -26.80
CA LYS A 247 3.43 8.92 -27.64
C LYS A 247 4.73 8.76 -26.84
N GLU A 248 4.66 8.07 -25.70
CA GLU A 248 5.80 7.83 -24.81
C GLU A 248 6.53 9.13 -24.40
N ARG A 249 5.77 10.22 -24.19
CA ARG A 249 6.32 11.50 -23.72
C ARG A 249 6.51 11.52 -22.20
N ALA A 250 7.46 12.31 -21.72
CA ALA A 250 7.73 12.53 -20.31
C ALA A 250 8.23 13.96 -20.04
N LEU A 251 8.16 14.40 -18.78
CA LEU A 251 8.71 15.70 -18.35
C LEU A 251 10.19 15.61 -17.97
N SER A 252 10.72 14.39 -17.83
CA SER A 252 12.12 14.07 -17.59
C SER A 252 12.48 12.81 -18.36
N ILE A 253 13.57 12.84 -19.12
CA ILE A 253 14.08 11.71 -19.89
C ILE A 253 15.53 11.42 -19.49
N SER A 254 15.92 10.16 -19.54
CA SER A 254 17.33 9.76 -19.40
C SER A 254 17.91 9.52 -20.78
N HIS A 255 19.08 10.12 -21.06
CA HIS A 255 19.86 9.84 -22.27
C HIS A 255 20.60 8.51 -22.19
N ARG A 256 20.54 7.83 -21.04
CA ARG A 256 21.15 6.52 -20.78
C ARG A 256 22.61 6.51 -21.20
N ASP A 257 23.31 7.57 -20.79
CA ASP A 257 24.72 7.76 -21.09
C ASP A 257 25.57 6.69 -20.39
N ALA A 258 26.70 6.33 -21.01
CA ALA A 258 27.61 5.32 -20.47
C ALA A 258 28.01 5.64 -19.02
N GLY A 259 27.93 4.65 -18.13
CA GLY A 259 28.17 4.81 -16.69
C GLY A 259 27.79 3.54 -15.91
N VAL A 260 27.42 3.69 -14.63
CA VAL A 260 27.14 2.56 -13.73
C VAL A 260 26.10 1.58 -14.28
N ASN A 261 25.06 2.09 -14.94
CA ASN A 261 23.92 1.30 -15.43
C ASN A 261 24.05 0.87 -16.90
N TYR A 262 24.85 1.57 -17.70
CA TYR A 262 24.95 1.36 -19.15
C TYR A 262 26.41 1.31 -19.59
N GLY A 263 26.83 0.22 -20.23
CA GLY A 263 28.21 0.09 -20.74
C GLY A 263 28.53 0.99 -21.95
N ARG A 264 27.51 1.57 -22.59
CA ARG A 264 27.60 2.52 -23.71
C ARG A 264 26.38 3.44 -23.73
N SER A 265 26.51 4.63 -24.28
CA SER A 265 25.36 5.52 -24.50
C SER A 265 24.41 4.93 -25.54
N VAL A 266 23.11 4.93 -25.23
CA VAL A 266 22.05 4.34 -26.10
C VAL A 266 20.93 5.32 -26.46
N GLY A 267 21.12 6.60 -26.12
CA GLY A 267 20.18 7.68 -26.43
C GLY A 267 18.96 7.72 -25.50
N PRO A 268 18.05 8.67 -25.75
CA PRO A 268 16.95 8.96 -24.85
C PRO A 268 16.04 7.74 -24.64
N ASP A 269 15.56 7.55 -23.42
CA ASP A 269 14.63 6.48 -23.07
C ASP A 269 13.21 6.73 -23.62
N SER A 270 12.89 8.00 -23.90
CA SER A 270 11.55 8.50 -24.19
C SER A 270 11.59 9.85 -24.91
N THR A 271 10.41 10.43 -25.21
CA THR A 271 10.33 11.73 -25.88
C THR A 271 10.13 12.85 -24.85
N LEU A 272 10.95 13.89 -24.87
CA LEU A 272 10.75 15.04 -23.98
C LEU A 272 9.48 15.81 -24.38
N LEU A 273 8.64 16.13 -23.40
CA LEU A 273 7.50 17.01 -23.62
C LEU A 273 7.97 18.46 -23.76
N ASP A 274 7.56 19.15 -24.81
CA ASP A 274 7.90 20.56 -25.05
C ASP A 274 6.66 21.47 -24.99
N ARG A 275 6.87 22.79 -25.09
CA ARG A 275 5.81 23.80 -25.10
C ARG A 275 4.98 23.82 -26.39
N ASN A 276 5.56 23.39 -27.50
CA ASN A 276 5.00 23.58 -28.84
C ASN A 276 4.08 22.43 -29.26
N ASN A 277 4.08 21.33 -28.50
CA ASN A 277 3.42 20.08 -28.86
C ASN A 277 2.51 19.54 -27.73
N LEU A 278 1.68 20.42 -27.16
CA LEU A 278 0.68 20.05 -26.15
C LEU A 278 -0.68 19.76 -26.81
N ASP A 279 -1.06 18.49 -26.80
CA ASP A 279 -2.38 17.94 -27.18
C ASP A 279 -3.36 17.88 -25.99
N PHE A 280 -2.99 18.48 -24.85
CA PHE A 280 -3.79 18.54 -23.63
C PHE A 280 -3.41 19.72 -22.74
N ASN A 281 -4.31 20.08 -21.82
CA ASN A 281 -4.00 21.06 -20.78
C ASN A 281 -3.24 20.40 -19.61
N ILE A 282 -1.91 20.50 -19.63
CA ILE A 282 -1.02 20.00 -18.57
C ILE A 282 -1.26 20.66 -17.20
N TRP A 283 -1.91 21.83 -17.18
CA TRP A 283 -2.16 22.61 -15.96
C TRP A 283 -3.41 22.19 -15.20
N GLN A 284 -4.27 21.37 -15.81
CA GLN A 284 -5.53 20.89 -15.23
C GLN A 284 -5.31 19.58 -14.47
N LEU A 285 -5.12 19.68 -13.16
CA LEU A 285 -4.96 18.53 -12.26
C LEU A 285 -6.30 18.08 -11.69
N GLN A 286 -6.64 16.80 -11.86
CA GLN A 286 -7.88 16.22 -11.32
C GLN A 286 -7.81 16.11 -9.79
N PRO A 287 -8.97 16.15 -9.09
CA PRO A 287 -9.01 15.82 -7.66
C PRO A 287 -8.41 14.44 -7.37
N LEU A 288 -7.73 14.28 -6.23
CA LEU A 288 -7.05 13.05 -5.83
C LEU A 288 -7.98 11.83 -5.86
N LYS A 289 -9.23 12.00 -5.40
CA LYS A 289 -10.28 10.96 -5.40
C LYS A 289 -10.68 10.43 -6.80
N LYS A 290 -10.29 11.14 -7.87
CA LYS A 290 -10.53 10.71 -9.27
C LYS A 290 -9.30 10.06 -9.89
N LEU A 291 -8.14 10.16 -9.27
CA LEU A 291 -6.93 9.52 -9.77
C LEU A 291 -6.99 8.02 -9.47
N LYS A 292 -6.48 7.22 -10.40
CA LYS A 292 -6.32 5.77 -10.21
C LYS A 292 -5.08 5.51 -9.36
N TRP A 293 -5.14 4.49 -8.50
CA TRP A 293 -4.06 4.10 -7.62
C TRP A 293 -3.63 2.67 -7.95
N TYR A 294 -2.33 2.43 -8.06
CA TYR A 294 -1.78 1.14 -8.49
C TYR A 294 -0.74 0.61 -7.51
N ASP A 295 -0.86 -0.66 -7.15
CA ASP A 295 0.16 -1.40 -6.39
C ASP A 295 1.39 -1.73 -7.24
N PHE A 296 2.42 -2.38 -6.66
CA PHE A 296 3.64 -2.82 -7.39
C PHE A 296 3.40 -3.76 -8.58
N CYS A 297 2.25 -4.44 -8.62
CA CYS A 297 1.81 -5.32 -9.71
C CYS A 297 1.02 -4.57 -10.78
N PHE A 298 0.84 -3.26 -10.60
CA PHE A 298 0.01 -2.40 -11.42
C PHE A 298 -1.47 -2.86 -11.46
N ALA A 299 -1.92 -3.48 -10.37
CA ALA A 299 -3.34 -3.70 -10.13
C ALA A 299 -3.93 -2.46 -9.47
N GLU A 300 -5.11 -2.07 -9.94
CA GLU A 300 -5.82 -0.92 -9.36
C GLU A 300 -6.27 -1.25 -7.95
N ILE A 301 -5.99 -0.33 -7.03
CA ILE A 301 -6.42 -0.38 -5.64
C ILE A 301 -7.44 0.72 -5.37
N LEU A 302 -8.32 0.47 -4.40
CA LEU A 302 -9.36 1.41 -3.99
C LEU A 302 -9.10 1.83 -2.55
N PRO A 303 -8.29 2.89 -2.32
CA PRO A 303 -7.98 3.35 -0.98
C PRO A 303 -9.20 4.01 -0.32
N GLY A 304 -9.23 4.00 1.00
CA GLY A 304 -10.23 4.71 1.79
C GLY A 304 -11.60 4.03 1.85
N ARG A 305 -11.68 2.73 1.58
CA ARG A 305 -12.90 1.92 1.76
C ARG A 305 -13.12 1.64 3.25
N PHE A 306 -13.61 2.65 3.95
CA PHE A 306 -13.81 2.63 5.40
C PHE A 306 -15.27 2.93 5.72
N VAL A 307 -15.98 1.93 6.27
CA VAL A 307 -17.32 2.10 6.86
C VAL A 307 -17.19 2.60 8.30
N ARG A 308 -17.58 3.84 8.52
CA ARG A 308 -17.74 4.46 9.83
C ARG A 308 -19.21 4.70 10.17
N LYS A 309 -20.04 4.84 9.13
CA LYS A 309 -21.49 5.06 9.25
C LYS A 309 -22.25 3.95 8.55
N PHE A 310 -23.40 3.60 9.10
CA PHE A 310 -24.27 2.58 8.51
C PHE A 310 -24.67 2.88 7.05
N SER A 311 -24.81 4.16 6.68
CA SER A 311 -25.11 4.59 5.30
C SER A 311 -24.01 4.24 4.28
N GLU A 312 -22.78 4.01 4.72
CA GLU A 312 -21.63 3.70 3.86
C GLU A 312 -21.52 2.20 3.57
N LEU A 313 -22.08 1.37 4.46
CA LEU A 313 -21.93 -0.09 4.46
C LEU A 313 -22.31 -0.73 3.11
N GLY A 314 -23.48 -0.39 2.58
CA GLY A 314 -23.96 -0.97 1.32
C GLY A 314 -23.05 -0.66 0.13
N SER A 315 -22.47 0.54 0.08
CA SER A 315 -21.56 0.93 -1.00
C SER A 315 -20.23 0.17 -0.94
N VAL A 316 -19.70 -0.07 0.27
CA VAL A 316 -18.46 -0.82 0.48
C VAL A 316 -18.68 -2.30 0.20
N LEU A 317 -19.77 -2.90 0.69
CA LEU A 317 -20.11 -4.30 0.42
C LEU A 317 -20.28 -4.57 -1.09
N LYS A 318 -20.94 -3.67 -1.81
CA LYS A 318 -21.06 -3.74 -3.27
C LYS A 318 -19.70 -3.67 -3.98
N SER A 319 -18.72 -2.96 -3.41
CA SER A 319 -17.38 -2.84 -3.97
C SER A 319 -16.48 -4.06 -3.74
N VAL A 320 -16.78 -4.90 -2.73
CA VAL A 320 -15.96 -6.09 -2.40
C VAL A 320 -16.55 -7.37 -2.97
N GLN A 321 -17.87 -7.48 -3.14
CA GLN A 321 -18.49 -8.74 -3.54
C GLN A 321 -17.86 -9.31 -4.84
N LEU A 322 -17.71 -10.63 -4.88
CA LEU A 322 -17.29 -11.36 -6.07
C LEU A 322 -18.27 -12.52 -6.28
N GLY A 323 -18.98 -12.51 -7.41
CA GLY A 323 -20.00 -13.53 -7.70
C GLY A 323 -21.12 -13.57 -6.64
N ASN A 324 -21.51 -12.41 -6.12
CA ASN A 324 -22.45 -12.26 -4.99
C ASN A 324 -21.96 -12.88 -3.67
N SER A 325 -20.66 -13.14 -3.51
CA SER A 325 -20.08 -13.69 -2.29
C SER A 325 -19.18 -12.66 -1.60
N VAL A 326 -19.33 -12.52 -0.28
CA VAL A 326 -18.54 -11.64 0.58
C VAL A 326 -17.90 -12.48 1.70
N VAL A 327 -16.70 -12.10 2.13
CA VAL A 327 -15.97 -12.71 3.23
C VAL A 327 -15.80 -11.67 4.35
N LEU A 328 -16.56 -11.81 5.44
CA LEU A 328 -16.42 -10.97 6.62
C LEU A 328 -15.35 -11.59 7.55
N ILE A 329 -14.31 -10.85 7.85
CA ILE A 329 -13.23 -11.29 8.74
C ILE A 329 -13.19 -10.40 9.98
N SER A 330 -13.48 -10.96 11.14
CA SER A 330 -13.37 -10.25 12.42
C SER A 330 -11.92 -10.14 12.88
N LEU A 331 -11.48 -8.96 13.25
CA LEU A 331 -10.14 -8.67 13.77
C LEU A 331 -10.12 -8.47 15.29
N TYR A 332 -11.26 -8.69 15.96
CA TYR A 332 -11.37 -8.54 17.41
C TYR A 332 -10.41 -9.47 18.15
N SER A 333 -9.74 -8.93 19.16
CA SER A 333 -8.75 -9.64 19.98
C SER A 333 -7.57 -10.23 19.19
N VAL A 334 -7.35 -9.81 17.94
CA VAL A 334 -6.22 -10.27 17.11
C VAL A 334 -5.12 -9.22 17.08
N GLU A 335 -3.90 -9.61 17.43
CA GLU A 335 -2.75 -8.71 17.35
C GLU A 335 -2.46 -8.26 15.92
N GLN A 336 -2.08 -6.98 15.75
CA GLN A 336 -1.84 -6.38 14.43
C GLN A 336 -0.85 -7.17 13.57
N ARG A 337 0.20 -7.76 14.15
CA ARG A 337 1.19 -8.57 13.40
C ARG A 337 0.56 -9.83 12.81
N ILE A 338 -0.36 -10.46 13.52
CA ILE A 338 -1.12 -11.61 13.03
C ILE A 338 -2.04 -11.17 11.87
N VAL A 339 -2.72 -10.02 12.01
CA VAL A 339 -3.55 -9.48 10.93
C VAL A 339 -2.72 -9.17 9.68
N ARG A 340 -1.51 -8.60 9.83
CA ARG A 340 -0.58 -8.39 8.70
C ARG A 340 -0.21 -9.70 8.04
N ASN A 341 0.08 -10.73 8.82
CA ASN A 341 0.36 -12.06 8.29
C ASN A 341 -0.81 -12.64 7.51
N LEU A 342 -2.04 -12.50 8.04
CA LEU A 342 -3.27 -12.89 7.35
C LEU A 342 -3.43 -12.14 6.01
N ILE A 343 -3.21 -10.83 5.99
CA ILE A 343 -3.26 -10.04 4.75
C ILE A 343 -2.29 -10.60 3.70
N CYS A 344 -1.06 -10.95 4.08
CA CYS A 344 -0.11 -11.56 3.15
C CYS A 344 -0.61 -12.90 2.57
N HIS A 345 -1.37 -13.70 3.34
CA HIS A 345 -2.02 -14.91 2.83
C HIS A 345 -3.16 -14.58 1.85
N LEU A 346 -3.99 -13.58 2.16
CA LEU A 346 -5.06 -13.12 1.27
C LEU A 346 -4.50 -12.60 -0.06
N GLU A 347 -3.41 -11.84 -0.03
CA GLU A 347 -2.71 -11.36 -1.23
C GLU A 347 -2.11 -12.51 -2.03
N LYS A 348 -1.43 -13.45 -1.34
CA LYS A 348 -0.81 -14.63 -1.97
C LYS A 348 -1.84 -15.53 -2.66
N THR A 349 -3.03 -15.67 -2.08
CA THR A 349 -4.15 -16.43 -2.66
C THR A 349 -4.92 -15.64 -3.72
N GLY A 350 -4.73 -14.31 -3.77
CA GLY A 350 -5.46 -13.43 -4.68
C GLY A 350 -6.92 -13.19 -4.28
N MET A 351 -7.28 -13.50 -3.03
CA MET A 351 -8.61 -13.21 -2.50
C MET A 351 -8.83 -11.70 -2.45
N ARG A 352 -10.00 -11.23 -2.90
CA ARG A 352 -10.34 -9.79 -2.96
C ARG A 352 -11.70 -9.45 -2.38
N ASN A 353 -12.53 -10.46 -2.17
CA ASN A 353 -13.92 -10.31 -1.74
C ASN A 353 -14.10 -10.29 -0.23
N TYR A 354 -13.11 -9.78 0.50
CA TYR A 354 -13.15 -9.68 1.95
C TYR A 354 -13.40 -8.26 2.44
N VAL A 355 -13.94 -8.16 3.65
CA VAL A 355 -14.05 -6.95 4.44
C VAL A 355 -13.66 -7.26 5.88
N PHE A 356 -12.80 -6.42 6.45
CA PHE A 356 -12.40 -6.56 7.85
C PHE A 356 -13.36 -5.83 8.77
N LEU A 357 -13.67 -6.43 9.91
CA LEU A 357 -14.43 -5.83 11.00
C LEU A 357 -13.52 -5.71 12.23
N GLY A 358 -13.35 -4.51 12.76
CA GLY A 358 -12.50 -4.31 13.94
C GLY A 358 -12.92 -3.11 14.78
N ASP A 359 -12.17 -2.86 15.84
CA ASP A 359 -12.45 -1.84 16.87
C ASP A 359 -11.29 -0.83 17.07
N ASN A 360 -10.18 -1.00 16.34
CA ASN A 360 -9.03 -0.09 16.38
C ASN A 360 -9.01 0.82 15.14
N SER A 361 -9.60 2.01 15.26
CA SER A 361 -9.78 2.93 14.13
C SER A 361 -8.46 3.35 13.46
N GLU A 362 -7.36 3.53 14.23
CA GLU A 362 -6.05 3.90 13.67
C GLU A 362 -5.49 2.78 12.79
N PHE A 363 -5.57 1.53 13.26
CA PHE A 363 -5.13 0.38 12.47
C PHE A 363 -6.03 0.15 11.25
N LEU A 364 -7.34 0.32 11.39
CA LEU A 364 -8.29 0.21 10.28
C LEU A 364 -8.06 1.32 9.23
N ASP A 365 -7.74 2.55 9.63
CA ASP A 365 -7.30 3.61 8.71
C ASP A 365 -6.04 3.19 7.94
N ASP A 366 -5.08 2.54 8.60
CA ASP A 366 -3.91 1.99 7.92
C ASP A 366 -4.29 0.94 6.85
N LEU A 367 -5.16 0.00 7.21
CA LEU A 367 -5.62 -1.02 6.25
C LEU A 367 -6.41 -0.40 5.09
N ALA A 368 -7.26 0.59 5.38
CA ALA A 368 -8.09 1.26 4.39
C ALA A 368 -7.27 2.00 3.34
N HIS A 369 -6.20 2.70 3.73
CA HIS A 369 -5.37 3.42 2.75
C HIS A 369 -4.60 2.46 1.84
N ARG A 370 -4.23 1.28 2.33
CA ARG A 370 -3.60 0.21 1.54
C ARG A 370 -4.58 -0.47 0.57
N GLY A 371 -5.86 -0.10 0.65
CA GLY A 371 -6.91 -0.56 -0.25
C GLY A 371 -7.75 -1.70 0.31
N HIS A 372 -7.56 -2.12 1.56
CA HIS A 372 -8.43 -3.11 2.19
C HIS A 372 -9.76 -2.49 2.60
N ALA A 373 -10.87 -3.20 2.42
CA ALA A 373 -12.16 -2.73 2.91
C ALA A 373 -12.26 -3.02 4.41
N VAL A 374 -12.68 -2.03 5.19
CA VAL A 374 -12.76 -2.12 6.64
C VAL A 374 -14.07 -1.54 7.18
N ILE A 375 -14.51 -2.05 8.31
CA ILE A 375 -15.68 -1.62 9.08
C ILE A 375 -15.22 -1.35 10.51
N ASP A 376 -15.42 -0.11 10.98
CA ASP A 376 -15.27 0.22 12.39
C ASP A 376 -16.54 -0.22 13.12
N ALA A 377 -16.45 -1.28 13.91
CA ALA A 377 -17.58 -1.83 14.62
C ALA A 377 -18.16 -0.83 15.65
N ILE A 378 -17.31 -0.03 16.29
CA ILE A 378 -17.74 0.94 17.30
C ILE A 378 -18.52 2.07 16.64
N GLU A 379 -17.95 2.70 15.61
CA GLU A 379 -18.61 3.82 14.92
C GLU A 379 -19.88 3.35 14.19
N LEU A 380 -19.84 2.16 13.55
CA LEU A 380 -21.01 1.57 12.89
C LEU A 380 -22.17 1.42 13.88
N LEU A 381 -21.92 0.84 15.05
CA LEU A 381 -22.95 0.59 16.06
C LEU A 381 -23.42 1.87 16.76
N GLN A 382 -22.61 2.93 16.86
CA GLN A 382 -23.06 4.23 17.35
C GLN A 382 -24.08 4.89 16.41
N GLY A 383 -23.94 4.65 15.09
CA GLY A 383 -24.88 5.16 14.09
C GLY A 383 -26.26 4.50 14.13
N ILE A 384 -26.34 3.30 14.68
CA ILE A 384 -27.59 2.55 14.91
C ILE A 384 -27.98 2.87 16.36
N LYS A 385 -29.18 3.37 16.66
CA LYS A 385 -29.55 3.94 17.99
C LYS A 385 -29.63 2.92 19.15
N ILE A 386 -28.63 2.06 19.32
CA ILE A 386 -28.52 0.96 20.27
C ILE A 386 -27.78 1.46 21.51
N ARG A 387 -28.33 2.50 22.16
CA ARG A 387 -27.67 3.15 23.32
C ARG A 387 -27.45 2.19 24.49
N SER A 388 -28.30 1.18 24.66
CA SER A 388 -28.24 0.21 25.77
C SER A 388 -27.02 -0.71 25.74
N TYR A 389 -26.30 -0.79 24.62
CA TYR A 389 -25.16 -1.71 24.44
C TYR A 389 -23.83 -0.97 24.17
N MET A 390 -23.80 0.37 24.22
CA MET A 390 -22.56 1.12 23.97
C MET A 390 -21.52 0.96 25.09
N ASN A 391 -21.98 0.66 26.31
CA ASN A 391 -21.14 0.40 27.49
C ASN A 391 -20.82 -1.09 27.68
N SER A 392 -21.20 -1.96 26.73
CA SER A 392 -20.90 -3.39 26.82
C SER A 392 -19.44 -3.70 26.46
N ASP A 393 -19.00 -4.89 26.84
CA ASP A 393 -17.69 -5.45 26.48
C ASP A 393 -17.47 -5.52 24.96
N GLY A 394 -16.20 -5.59 24.54
CA GLY A 394 -15.79 -5.66 23.13
C GLY A 394 -16.44 -6.83 22.38
N PHE A 395 -16.56 -7.98 23.03
CA PHE A 395 -17.20 -9.18 22.46
C PHE A 395 -18.66 -8.94 22.07
N VAL A 396 -19.43 -8.25 22.92
CA VAL A 396 -20.85 -7.92 22.63
C VAL A 396 -20.95 -7.03 21.40
N LYS A 397 -20.04 -6.05 21.27
CA LYS A 397 -19.99 -5.15 20.10
C LYS A 397 -19.65 -5.91 18.83
N GLU A 398 -18.68 -6.83 18.89
CA GLU A 398 -18.34 -7.69 17.77
C GLU A 398 -19.55 -8.51 17.29
N VAL A 399 -20.22 -9.21 18.20
CA VAL A 399 -21.38 -10.07 17.89
C VAL A 399 -22.51 -9.26 17.23
N LEU A 400 -22.83 -8.08 17.79
CA LEU A 400 -23.85 -7.20 17.22
C LEU A 400 -23.43 -6.67 15.85
N ALA A 401 -22.19 -6.22 15.70
CA ALA A 401 -21.69 -5.70 14.42
C ALA A 401 -21.70 -6.80 13.34
N LYS A 402 -21.25 -8.02 13.65
CA LYS A 402 -21.39 -9.20 12.79
C LYS A 402 -22.86 -9.37 12.36
N ALA A 403 -23.80 -9.38 13.30
CA ALA A 403 -25.23 -9.57 12.99
C ALA A 403 -25.81 -8.51 12.04
N TYR A 404 -25.47 -7.22 12.23
CA TYR A 404 -25.91 -6.13 11.34
C TYR A 404 -25.27 -6.19 9.95
N VAL A 405 -23.98 -6.52 9.87
CA VAL A 405 -23.29 -6.67 8.58
C VAL A 405 -23.88 -7.84 7.81
N ILE A 406 -24.13 -8.98 8.47
CA ILE A 406 -24.80 -10.15 7.87
C ILE A 406 -26.17 -9.75 7.33
N GLN A 407 -26.99 -9.04 8.13
CA GLN A 407 -28.31 -8.58 7.70
C GLN A 407 -28.22 -7.76 6.40
N HIS A 408 -27.26 -6.84 6.33
CA HIS A 408 -27.09 -5.96 5.17
C HIS A 408 -26.63 -6.74 3.93
N CYS A 409 -25.69 -7.69 4.08
CA CYS A 409 -25.30 -8.61 3.01
C CYS A 409 -26.51 -9.39 2.46
N LEU A 410 -27.32 -9.98 3.33
CA LEU A 410 -28.51 -10.74 2.94
C LEU A 410 -29.54 -9.86 2.23
N ASN A 411 -29.73 -8.63 2.71
CA ASN A 411 -30.65 -7.68 2.08
C ASN A 411 -30.21 -7.27 0.67
N LEU A 412 -28.89 -7.21 0.43
CA LEU A 412 -28.27 -6.96 -0.88
C LEU A 412 -28.20 -8.21 -1.78
N GLY A 413 -28.58 -9.39 -1.28
CA GLY A 413 -28.54 -10.63 -2.05
C GLY A 413 -27.19 -11.34 -2.05
N TYR A 414 -26.30 -11.04 -1.09
CA TYR A 414 -24.97 -11.64 -1.02
C TYR A 414 -24.91 -12.86 -0.10
N ASN A 415 -24.28 -13.92 -0.59
CA ASN A 415 -23.77 -15.02 0.23
C ASN A 415 -22.60 -14.51 1.09
N LEU A 416 -22.39 -15.13 2.24
CA LEU A 416 -21.42 -14.64 3.21
C LEU A 416 -20.64 -15.77 3.87
N TRP A 417 -19.32 -15.63 3.87
CA TRP A 417 -18.44 -16.30 4.82
C TRP A 417 -18.19 -15.38 6.01
N VAL A 418 -18.25 -15.92 7.22
CA VAL A 418 -17.85 -15.21 8.45
C VAL A 418 -16.72 -15.99 9.09
N LEU A 419 -15.55 -15.34 9.21
CA LEU A 419 -14.33 -15.89 9.79
C LEU A 419 -13.78 -14.95 10.87
N ASN A 420 -12.86 -15.48 11.68
CA ASN A 420 -12.07 -14.72 12.63
C ASN A 420 -10.62 -14.57 12.14
N GLY A 421 -9.93 -13.52 12.58
CA GLY A 421 -8.57 -13.19 12.17
C GLY A 421 -7.49 -14.14 12.72
N ASN A 422 -7.90 -15.10 13.56
CA ASN A 422 -7.09 -16.23 14.02
C ASN A 422 -7.16 -17.45 13.07
N MET A 423 -7.58 -17.24 11.82
CA MET A 423 -7.69 -18.27 10.79
C MET A 423 -6.87 -17.95 9.54
N ILE A 424 -6.38 -18.98 8.87
CA ILE A 424 -5.72 -18.90 7.56
C ILE A 424 -6.33 -19.95 6.63
N SER A 425 -6.88 -19.49 5.50
CA SER A 425 -7.23 -20.38 4.38
C SER A 425 -5.96 -20.76 3.63
N LEU A 426 -5.67 -22.06 3.54
CA LEU A 426 -4.52 -22.58 2.80
C LEU A 426 -4.81 -22.72 1.29
N ASP A 427 -6.09 -22.75 0.93
CA ASP A 427 -6.54 -22.76 -0.45
C ASP A 427 -6.83 -21.34 -0.95
N SER A 428 -6.75 -21.18 -2.27
CA SER A 428 -6.98 -19.94 -3.00
C SER A 428 -8.42 -19.44 -2.96
N LYS A 429 -9.39 -20.31 -2.66
CA LYS A 429 -10.82 -19.99 -2.69
C LYS A 429 -11.57 -20.66 -1.54
N LEU A 430 -12.46 -19.90 -0.92
CA LEU A 430 -13.51 -20.44 -0.06
C LEU A 430 -14.64 -20.95 -0.95
N VAL A 431 -14.68 -22.26 -1.17
CA VAL A 431 -15.69 -22.89 -2.03
C VAL A 431 -17.01 -22.88 -1.28
N GLU A 432 -18.05 -22.30 -1.89
CA GLU A 432 -19.39 -22.32 -1.32
C GLU A 432 -19.91 -23.75 -1.19
N PRO A 433 -20.62 -24.09 -0.11
CA PRO A 433 -21.18 -25.41 0.09
C PRO A 433 -22.08 -25.90 -1.05
N SER A 434 -21.90 -27.16 -1.43
CA SER A 434 -22.57 -27.76 -2.60
C SER A 434 -24.05 -28.04 -2.33
N ASN A 435 -24.40 -28.39 -1.09
CA ASN A 435 -25.77 -28.68 -0.69
C ASN A 435 -26.62 -27.40 -0.69
N GLN A 436 -27.42 -27.24 -1.75
CA GLN A 436 -28.33 -26.09 -1.94
C GLN A 436 -29.57 -26.15 -1.02
N SER A 437 -29.83 -27.27 -0.36
CA SER A 437 -30.95 -27.41 0.57
C SER A 437 -30.66 -26.86 1.96
N VAL A 438 -29.44 -26.43 2.25
CA VAL A 438 -29.06 -25.84 3.52
C VAL A 438 -28.79 -24.35 3.33
N ASP A 439 -29.35 -23.56 4.24
CA ASP A 439 -29.30 -22.10 4.21
C ASP A 439 -28.09 -21.57 4.98
N ILE A 440 -27.74 -22.21 6.10
CA ILE A 440 -26.62 -21.83 6.96
C ILE A 440 -25.78 -23.07 7.30
N PHE A 441 -24.47 -22.96 7.13
CA PHE A 441 -23.53 -23.97 7.55
C PHE A 441 -22.65 -23.43 8.67
N THR A 442 -22.45 -24.22 9.73
CA THR A 442 -21.58 -23.86 10.85
C THR A 442 -20.47 -24.90 11.06
N ALA A 443 -19.33 -24.43 11.57
CA ALA A 443 -18.30 -25.27 12.19
C ALA A 443 -18.01 -24.73 13.59
N ASP A 444 -18.74 -25.26 14.57
CA ASP A 444 -18.76 -24.79 15.95
C ASP A 444 -17.38 -24.71 16.64
N PRO A 445 -16.44 -25.67 16.45
CA PRO A 445 -15.12 -25.61 17.10
C PRO A 445 -14.27 -24.41 16.69
N VAL A 446 -14.57 -23.81 15.53
CA VAL A 446 -13.75 -22.77 14.93
C VAL A 446 -14.46 -21.43 14.77
N ASP A 447 -15.76 -21.31 15.05
CA ASP A 447 -16.53 -20.08 14.82
C ASP A 447 -16.58 -19.64 13.33
N LEU A 448 -16.59 -20.63 12.42
CA LEU A 448 -16.71 -20.44 10.96
C LEU A 448 -18.16 -20.64 10.51
N ILE A 449 -18.67 -19.72 9.69
CA ILE A 449 -20.04 -19.79 9.17
C ILE A 449 -20.05 -19.49 7.66
N PHE A 450 -20.87 -20.24 6.93
CA PHE A 450 -21.36 -19.84 5.62
C PHE A 450 -22.87 -19.57 5.68
N ILE A 451 -23.31 -18.47 5.11
CA ILE A 451 -24.73 -18.07 5.05
C ILE A 451 -25.11 -17.81 3.60
N ARG A 452 -26.08 -18.59 3.11
CA ARG A 452 -26.66 -18.41 1.78
C ARG A 452 -27.70 -17.29 1.79
N SER A 453 -27.70 -16.46 0.76
CA SER A 453 -28.70 -15.40 0.56
C SER A 453 -30.03 -15.95 0.02
N SER A 454 -30.68 -16.81 0.81
CA SER A 454 -32.00 -17.35 0.48
C SER A 454 -33.12 -16.46 1.02
N GLN A 455 -34.34 -16.65 0.50
CA GLN A 455 -35.52 -15.98 1.06
C GLN A 455 -35.74 -16.35 2.54
N GLY A 456 -35.43 -17.61 2.91
CA GLY A 456 -35.47 -18.08 4.30
C GLY A 456 -34.49 -17.30 5.17
N SER A 457 -33.20 -17.26 4.79
CA SER A 457 -32.16 -16.51 5.51
C SER A 457 -32.54 -15.04 5.68
N LYS A 458 -32.98 -14.37 4.59
CA LYS A 458 -33.36 -12.96 4.62
C LYS A 458 -34.55 -12.69 5.53
N LYS A 459 -35.59 -13.51 5.45
CA LYS A 459 -36.79 -13.39 6.29
C LYS A 459 -36.41 -13.59 7.76
N THR A 460 -35.72 -14.67 8.08
CA THR A 460 -35.29 -15.01 9.44
C THR A 460 -34.41 -13.93 10.05
N TRP A 461 -33.46 -13.37 9.30
CA TRP A 461 -32.58 -12.32 9.82
C TRP A 461 -33.31 -11.01 10.12
N ASN A 462 -34.30 -10.65 9.31
CA ASN A 462 -35.05 -9.39 9.44
C ASN A 462 -36.15 -9.42 10.50
N GLU A 463 -36.73 -10.58 10.81
CA GLU A 463 -37.87 -10.65 11.73
C GLU A 463 -37.42 -10.50 13.20
N HIS A 464 -36.47 -11.30 13.71
CA HIS A 464 -36.12 -11.25 15.16
C HIS A 464 -34.68 -11.67 15.53
N ILE A 465 -33.80 -11.99 14.57
CA ILE A 465 -32.47 -12.54 14.89
C ILE A 465 -31.59 -11.52 15.61
N ILE A 466 -31.59 -10.25 15.18
CA ILE A 466 -30.73 -9.24 15.80
C ILE A 466 -31.06 -9.04 17.28
N SER A 467 -32.35 -8.94 17.64
CA SER A 467 -32.74 -8.79 19.04
C SER A 467 -32.38 -10.04 19.87
N ARG A 468 -32.56 -11.24 19.31
CA ARG A 468 -32.22 -12.50 20.02
C ARG A 468 -30.72 -12.72 20.17
N VAL A 469 -29.94 -12.35 19.16
CA VAL A 469 -28.48 -12.33 19.25
C VAL A 469 -28.04 -11.33 20.32
N ALA A 470 -28.68 -10.17 20.39
CA ALA A 470 -28.45 -9.18 21.45
C ALA A 470 -28.83 -9.71 22.84
N ASP A 471 -29.93 -10.44 22.97
CA ASP A 471 -30.35 -11.06 24.23
C ASP A 471 -29.42 -12.21 24.65
N GLY A 472 -28.91 -12.97 23.68
CA GLY A 472 -28.00 -14.11 23.93
C GLY A 472 -26.61 -13.72 24.43
N VAL A 473 -26.22 -12.44 24.27
CA VAL A 473 -24.95 -11.89 24.79
C VAL A 473 -25.12 -11.05 26.05
N LEU A 474 -26.35 -10.78 26.48
CA LEU A 474 -26.61 -10.11 27.74
C LEU A 474 -26.58 -11.12 28.90
N PRO A 475 -25.94 -10.81 30.04
CA PRO A 475 -26.02 -11.67 31.20
C PRO A 475 -27.47 -11.75 31.70
N PRO A 476 -27.93 -12.93 32.16
CA PRO A 476 -29.21 -13.02 32.86
C PRO A 476 -29.18 -12.08 34.07
N LYS A 477 -30.32 -11.45 34.41
CA LYS A 477 -30.43 -10.59 35.59
C LYS A 477 -29.97 -11.37 36.84
N GLY A 478 -28.73 -11.15 37.28
CA GLY A 478 -28.21 -11.67 38.55
C GLY A 478 -26.83 -12.35 38.55
N ASP A 479 -26.20 -12.67 37.41
CA ASP A 479 -24.95 -13.46 37.43
C ASP A 479 -23.74 -12.83 36.70
N PHE A 480 -22.55 -13.16 37.24
CA PHE A 480 -21.23 -12.62 36.91
C PHE A 480 -20.84 -12.78 35.43
N ILE A 481 -20.32 -11.69 34.85
CA ILE A 481 -19.81 -11.52 33.45
C ILE A 481 -18.70 -12.54 33.05
N ALA A 482 -18.16 -13.32 34.00
CA ALA A 482 -16.99 -14.17 33.80
C ALA A 482 -17.22 -15.39 32.87
N SER A 483 -18.47 -15.81 32.60
CA SER A 483 -18.76 -17.04 31.83
C SER A 483 -18.94 -16.84 30.32
N LEU A 484 -19.07 -15.59 29.83
CA LEU A 484 -19.29 -15.31 28.40
C LEU A 484 -18.01 -15.38 27.54
N LYS A 485 -16.81 -15.35 28.15
CA LYS A 485 -15.52 -15.38 27.43
C LYS A 485 -15.25 -16.68 26.63
N HIS A 486 -16.12 -17.68 26.74
CA HIS A 486 -15.99 -18.95 26.03
C HIS A 486 -17.15 -19.24 25.06
N VAL A 487 -18.09 -18.31 24.88
CA VAL A 487 -19.24 -18.52 24.00
C VAL A 487 -18.92 -17.96 22.61
N SER A 488 -18.90 -18.80 21.57
CA SER A 488 -18.64 -18.36 20.19
C SER A 488 -19.85 -17.69 19.55
N PHE A 489 -19.62 -16.88 18.50
CA PHE A 489 -20.70 -16.25 17.73
C PHE A 489 -21.61 -17.30 17.09
N VAL A 490 -21.02 -18.39 16.56
CA VAL A 490 -21.74 -19.58 16.07
C VAL A 490 -22.69 -20.12 17.12
N HIS A 491 -22.23 -20.31 18.36
CA HIS A 491 -23.07 -20.86 19.42
C HIS A 491 -24.28 -19.94 19.71
N ILE A 492 -24.05 -18.63 19.83
CA ILE A 492 -25.12 -17.64 20.05
C ILE A 492 -26.11 -17.65 18.88
N LEU A 493 -25.60 -17.69 17.64
CA LEU A 493 -26.41 -17.70 16.44
C LEU A 493 -27.28 -18.95 16.35
N THR A 494 -26.70 -20.14 16.55
CA THR A 494 -27.43 -21.42 16.50
C THR A 494 -28.58 -21.43 17.52
N ARG A 495 -28.32 -20.98 18.75
CA ARG A 495 -29.37 -20.85 19.78
C ARG A 495 -30.45 -19.84 19.41
N ALA A 496 -30.08 -18.73 18.78
CA ALA A 496 -31.05 -17.72 18.31
C ALA A 496 -31.96 -18.26 17.19
N LEU A 497 -31.41 -19.13 16.33
CA LEU A 497 -32.09 -19.76 15.19
C LEU A 497 -33.02 -20.91 15.62
N GLU A 498 -32.60 -21.76 16.55
CA GLU A 498 -33.42 -22.87 17.10
C GLU A 498 -34.76 -22.35 17.65
N ASN A 499 -34.73 -21.20 18.32
CA ASN A 499 -35.92 -20.57 18.88
C ASN A 499 -36.84 -19.91 17.84
N ASN A 500 -36.53 -19.95 16.53
CA ASN A 500 -37.22 -19.18 15.48
C ASN A 500 -38.19 -19.96 14.59
N GLY A 501 -38.60 -21.17 14.98
CA GLY A 501 -39.77 -21.83 14.40
C GLY A 501 -39.65 -22.22 12.92
N GLY A 502 -38.49 -22.74 12.48
CA GLY A 502 -38.39 -23.59 11.28
C GLY A 502 -38.16 -22.94 9.91
N GLY A 503 -37.78 -21.66 9.85
CA GLY A 503 -37.60 -20.93 8.57
C GLY A 503 -36.25 -21.11 7.84
N VAL A 504 -35.22 -21.65 8.50
CA VAL A 504 -33.84 -21.74 8.00
C VAL A 504 -33.29 -23.13 8.28
N ARG A 505 -32.67 -23.76 7.27
CA ARG A 505 -32.05 -25.08 7.40
C ARG A 505 -30.58 -24.93 7.76
N LEU A 506 -30.19 -25.58 8.86
CA LEU A 506 -28.82 -25.63 9.38
C LEU A 506 -28.11 -26.91 8.93
N GLY A 507 -26.84 -26.79 8.55
CA GLY A 507 -25.95 -27.90 8.24
C GLY A 507 -24.57 -27.73 8.87
N LYS A 508 -23.77 -28.80 8.87
CA LYS A 508 -22.39 -28.76 9.37
C LYS A 508 -21.41 -28.65 8.20
N LEU A 509 -20.35 -27.85 8.37
CA LEU A 509 -19.29 -27.66 7.38
C LEU A 509 -18.28 -28.81 7.29
N ASN A 510 -18.26 -29.70 8.28
CA ASN A 510 -17.23 -30.71 8.48
C ASN A 510 -17.04 -31.68 7.30
N GLU A 511 -18.01 -31.79 6.39
CA GLU A 511 -17.93 -32.69 5.22
C GLU A 511 -17.24 -32.05 4.00
N GLU A 512 -17.15 -30.71 3.94
CA GLU A 512 -16.68 -29.97 2.76
C GLU A 512 -15.43 -29.10 3.02
N ILE A 513 -15.22 -28.63 4.26
CA ILE A 513 -14.02 -27.86 4.66
C ILE A 513 -13.32 -28.55 5.81
N MET A 514 -12.04 -28.87 5.61
CA MET A 514 -11.21 -29.52 6.63
C MET A 514 -10.58 -28.47 7.54
N THR A 515 -11.03 -28.39 8.78
CA THR A 515 -10.47 -27.50 9.80
C THR A 515 -9.33 -28.18 10.57
N MET A 516 -8.21 -27.48 10.77
CA MET A 516 -7.04 -27.96 11.51
C MET A 516 -6.62 -26.94 12.56
N GLU A 517 -6.45 -27.39 13.80
CA GLU A 517 -5.91 -26.55 14.87
C GLU A 517 -4.38 -26.48 14.76
N LEU A 518 -3.82 -25.29 14.84
CA LEU A 518 -2.39 -25.06 14.87
C LEU A 518 -1.80 -25.62 16.16
N GLY A 519 -0.91 -26.60 16.03
CA GLY A 519 -0.27 -27.26 17.15
C GLY A 519 1.27 -27.21 17.08
N PRO A 520 1.96 -27.40 18.21
CA PRO A 520 3.43 -27.34 18.28
C PRO A 520 4.12 -28.43 17.44
N ASN A 521 3.46 -29.56 17.21
CA ASN A 521 3.99 -30.71 16.46
C ASN A 521 3.59 -30.70 14.97
N MET A 522 2.96 -29.64 14.48
CA MET A 522 2.52 -29.56 13.09
C MET A 522 3.73 -29.43 12.16
N SER A 523 3.73 -30.19 11.06
CA SER A 523 4.78 -30.17 10.04
C SER A 523 4.20 -29.84 8.66
N ASN A 524 5.05 -29.40 7.72
CA ASN A 524 4.62 -29.15 6.33
C ASN A 524 3.96 -30.37 5.66
N ARG A 525 4.35 -31.60 6.04
CA ARG A 525 3.75 -32.83 5.50
C ARG A 525 2.30 -33.02 5.95
N SER A 526 1.91 -32.45 7.10
CA SER A 526 0.54 -32.49 7.61
C SER A 526 -0.44 -31.64 6.77
N LEU A 527 0.08 -30.75 5.92
CA LEU A 527 -0.73 -29.81 5.13
C LEU A 527 -1.10 -30.33 3.73
N SER A 528 -0.52 -31.44 3.24
CA SER A 528 -0.62 -31.88 1.84
C SER A 528 -1.76 -32.87 1.51
N GLU A 529 -3.03 -32.50 1.75
CA GLU A 529 -4.19 -33.32 1.34
C GLU A 529 -5.23 -32.46 0.61
N GLY A 530 -5.91 -33.03 -0.39
CA GLY A 530 -6.63 -32.33 -1.47
C GLY A 530 -8.01 -31.75 -1.15
N GLN A 531 -8.30 -31.37 0.10
CA GLN A 531 -9.52 -30.62 0.47
C GLN A 531 -9.15 -29.19 0.90
N SER A 532 -10.10 -28.24 0.82
CA SER A 532 -9.86 -26.87 1.28
C SER A 532 -9.61 -26.88 2.79
N LYS A 533 -8.40 -26.46 3.19
CA LYS A 533 -7.94 -26.51 4.58
C LYS A 533 -8.00 -25.14 5.24
N MET A 534 -8.64 -25.11 6.41
CA MET A 534 -8.67 -23.98 7.32
C MET A 534 -7.79 -24.24 8.52
N LEU A 535 -6.72 -23.48 8.66
CA LEU A 535 -5.87 -23.50 9.84
C LEU A 535 -6.37 -22.45 10.84
N PHE A 536 -6.55 -22.80 12.10
CA PHE A 536 -6.98 -21.87 13.16
C PHE A 536 -6.20 -22.09 14.46
N TRP A 537 -6.28 -21.16 15.39
CA TRP A 537 -5.76 -21.32 16.75
C TRP A 537 -6.67 -20.62 17.76
N SER A 538 -6.66 -21.11 19.00
CA SER A 538 -7.40 -20.49 20.10
C SER A 538 -6.78 -19.16 20.52
N ASP A 539 -7.61 -18.23 20.99
CA ASP A 539 -7.19 -16.93 21.52
C ASP A 539 -6.36 -17.06 22.82
N SER A 540 -6.37 -18.23 23.46
CA SER A 540 -5.49 -18.53 24.60
C SER A 540 -4.03 -18.78 24.21
N VAL A 541 -3.74 -19.00 22.92
CA VAL A 541 -2.37 -19.25 22.45
C VAL A 541 -1.62 -17.92 22.32
N ALA A 542 -0.53 -17.77 23.06
CA ALA A 542 0.29 -16.56 23.01
C ALA A 542 0.85 -16.29 21.59
N SER A 543 0.87 -15.03 21.18
CA SER A 543 1.27 -14.61 19.83
C SER A 543 2.67 -15.03 19.42
N ASP A 544 3.63 -15.07 20.34
CA ASP A 544 4.98 -15.59 20.08
C ASP A 544 4.97 -17.09 19.76
N SER A 545 4.07 -17.85 20.37
CA SER A 545 3.85 -19.26 20.04
C SER A 545 3.23 -19.41 18.66
N VAL A 546 2.20 -18.61 18.34
CA VAL A 546 1.58 -18.59 17.01
C VAL A 546 2.62 -18.26 15.94
N GLN A 547 3.42 -17.20 16.14
CA GLN A 547 4.51 -16.83 15.21
C GLN A 547 5.49 -17.99 15.00
N ARG A 548 5.95 -18.63 16.08
CA ARG A 548 6.89 -19.76 16.00
C ARG A 548 6.29 -20.95 15.25
N GLN A 549 5.05 -21.32 15.59
CA GLN A 549 4.36 -22.45 14.99
C GLN A 549 4.07 -22.22 13.50
N LEU A 550 3.55 -21.04 13.13
CA LEU A 550 3.38 -20.66 11.72
C LEU A 550 4.72 -20.62 10.97
N GLY A 551 5.80 -20.19 11.63
CA GLY A 551 7.16 -20.23 11.08
C GLY A 551 7.61 -21.65 10.74
N ASN A 552 7.36 -22.62 11.63
CA ASN A 552 7.73 -24.04 11.42
C ASN A 552 7.04 -24.67 10.19
N VAL A 553 5.88 -24.14 9.80
CA VAL A 553 5.12 -24.59 8.62
C VAL A 553 5.15 -23.60 7.45
N ASN A 554 6.10 -22.64 7.44
CA ASN A 554 6.26 -21.63 6.38
C ASN A 554 5.00 -20.79 6.10
N LEU A 555 4.18 -20.54 7.12
CA LEU A 555 2.98 -19.69 7.07
C LEU A 555 3.15 -18.35 7.81
N TRP A 556 4.36 -18.05 8.28
CA TRP A 556 4.73 -16.70 8.74
C TRP A 556 5.38 -15.92 7.59
N LEU A 557 4.61 -15.05 6.96
CA LEU A 557 4.91 -14.39 5.68
C LEU A 557 5.35 -12.92 5.83
N ILE A 558 5.42 -12.39 7.05
CA ILE A 558 5.85 -11.00 7.31
C ILE A 558 7.30 -10.93 7.79
N ASP A 559 7.94 -9.81 7.48
CA ASP A 559 9.28 -9.46 7.96
C ASP A 559 9.23 -8.78 9.35
N SER A 560 10.42 -8.45 9.86
CA SER A 560 10.57 -7.80 11.17
C SER A 560 9.87 -6.43 11.29
N ASP A 561 9.63 -5.75 10.17
CA ASP A 561 8.87 -4.49 10.11
C ASP A 561 7.35 -4.71 9.96
N SER A 562 6.90 -5.96 10.08
CA SER A 562 5.50 -6.39 9.94
C SER A 562 4.86 -6.12 8.57
N SER A 563 5.70 -5.95 7.54
CA SER A 563 5.26 -5.93 6.14
C SER A 563 5.42 -7.31 5.49
N CYS A 564 4.65 -7.59 4.43
CA CYS A 564 4.83 -8.83 3.69
C CYS A 564 6.26 -8.97 3.15
N SER A 565 6.81 -10.17 3.26
CA SER A 565 8.16 -10.51 2.76
C SER A 565 8.20 -10.63 1.23
N ALA A 566 7.03 -10.71 0.59
CA ALA A 566 6.86 -10.91 -0.85
C ALA A 566 5.74 -10.04 -1.42
N VAL A 567 5.91 -9.62 -2.68
CA VAL A 567 4.86 -9.08 -3.55
C VAL A 567 4.46 -10.19 -4.53
N VAL A 568 3.17 -10.52 -4.57
CA VAL A 568 2.64 -11.58 -5.45
C VAL A 568 1.80 -10.97 -6.57
N CYS A 569 2.38 -10.91 -7.77
CA CYS A 569 1.66 -10.46 -8.95
C CYS A 569 0.96 -11.62 -9.63
N ASN A 570 -0.31 -11.82 -9.28
CA ASN A 570 -1.17 -12.79 -9.96
C ASN A 570 -1.33 -12.37 -11.43
N GLN A 571 -1.05 -13.29 -12.36
CA GLN A 571 -1.38 -13.04 -13.76
C GLN A 571 -2.89 -12.80 -13.83
N LYS A 572 -3.32 -11.65 -14.39
CA LYS A 572 -4.72 -11.46 -14.74
C LYS A 572 -5.09 -12.65 -15.63
N GLN A 573 -6.01 -13.50 -15.18
CA GLN A 573 -6.65 -14.46 -16.08
C GLN A 573 -7.17 -13.65 -17.26
N LYS A 574 -6.66 -13.96 -18.44
CA LYS A 574 -7.05 -13.30 -19.69
C LYS A 574 -8.52 -13.54 -19.97
#